data_AF-A0A8D3AK88-F1
#
_entry.id   AF-A0A8D3AK88-F1
#
_cell.length_a   1.000
_cell.length_b   1.000
_cell.length_c   1.000
_cell.angle_alpha   90.00
_cell.angle_beta   90.00
_cell.angle_gamma   90.00
#
_symmetry.space_group_name_H-M   'P 1'
#
loop_
_entity.id
_entity.type
_entity.pdbx_description
1 polymer ?
#
loop_
_entity_poly.entity_id
_entity_poly.type
_entity_poly.pdbx_seq_one_letter_code
_entity_poly.pdbx_strand_id
1 'polypeptide(L)'
;MKEKLTGDDTPEVVSRETWMTELPPELQHIGLGARTFKKKSGPENKDRSMWTDTPADRERKARRKEKGEEEKDSPPQVPHKDLEMAEKVSKFNETKRAESLISLHTKKMKEKAKEVADKPVERRPFDRDEDLQVNRFDEAQKQRLLKKSQELNTRFSHSKDRMFL
;
A
#
# COMPACT_ATOMS: atom_id res chain seq x y z
N MET A 1 -74.44 24.72 -1.95
CA MET A 1 -73.72 25.53 -2.96
C MET A 1 -73.43 26.95 -2.44
N LYS A 2 -72.80 27.10 -1.26
CA LYS A 2 -72.44 28.43 -0.70
C LYS A 2 -71.00 28.51 -0.17
N GLU A 3 -70.34 27.38 0.07
CA GLU A 3 -68.95 27.34 0.56
C GLU A 3 -67.89 27.38 -0.56
N LYS A 4 -68.28 27.79 -1.76
CA LYS A 4 -67.37 28.01 -2.90
C LYS A 4 -67.13 29.50 -3.19
N LEU A 5 -67.60 30.41 -2.32
CA LEU A 5 -67.63 31.86 -2.55
C LEU A 5 -66.74 32.69 -1.61
N THR A 6 -66.23 32.12 -0.53
CA THR A 6 -65.20 32.76 0.31
C THR A 6 -63.86 32.12 -0.03
N GLY A 7 -63.21 32.67 -1.07
CA GLY A 7 -61.93 32.19 -1.55
C GLY A 7 -60.83 32.45 -0.53
N ASP A 8 -60.38 31.38 0.10
CA ASP A 8 -58.99 31.22 0.54
C ASP A 8 -58.41 30.01 -0.21
N ASP A 9 -58.57 30.01 -1.54
CA ASP A 9 -57.83 29.11 -2.43
C ASP A 9 -56.42 29.69 -2.59
N THR A 10 -55.61 29.66 -1.53
CA THR A 10 -54.16 29.64 -1.75
C THR A 10 -53.88 28.35 -2.51
N PRO A 11 -53.42 28.39 -3.78
CA PRO A 11 -53.10 27.16 -4.46
C PRO A 11 -52.03 26.48 -3.63
N GLU A 12 -52.33 25.31 -3.05
CA GLU A 12 -51.29 24.45 -2.50
C GLU A 12 -50.31 24.23 -3.65
N VAL A 13 -49.19 24.94 -3.58
CA VAL A 13 -48.12 24.85 -4.56
C VAL A 13 -47.74 23.38 -4.55
N VAL A 14 -48.00 22.68 -5.64
CA VAL A 14 -47.66 21.26 -5.78
C VAL A 14 -46.14 21.17 -5.73
N SER A 15 -45.63 21.08 -4.51
CA SER A 15 -44.22 21.02 -4.22
C SER A 15 -43.78 19.60 -4.49
N ARG A 16 -42.81 19.46 -5.39
CA ARG A 16 -42.19 18.17 -5.65
C ARG A 16 -41.53 17.68 -4.36
N GLU A 17 -41.73 16.39 -4.06
CA GLU A 17 -41.11 15.73 -2.92
C GLU A 17 -39.59 15.92 -2.94
N THR A 18 -38.97 15.95 -1.76
CA THR A 18 -37.56 16.32 -1.58
C THR A 18 -36.60 15.43 -2.36
N TRP A 19 -36.92 14.14 -2.55
CA TRP A 19 -36.10 13.22 -3.36
C TRP A 19 -36.09 13.54 -4.87
N MET A 20 -37.04 14.36 -5.36
CA MET A 20 -37.08 14.82 -6.75
C MET A 20 -36.36 16.15 -6.97
N THR A 21 -36.10 16.91 -5.91
CA THR A 21 -35.55 18.27 -5.99
C THR A 21 -34.16 18.37 -5.39
N GLU A 22 -33.86 17.59 -4.36
CA GLU A 22 -32.59 17.60 -3.66
C GLU A 22 -31.78 16.35 -4.03
N LEU A 23 -30.54 16.58 -4.45
CA LEU A 23 -29.60 15.48 -4.63
C LEU A 23 -29.22 14.92 -3.25
N PRO A 24 -29.02 13.59 -3.13
CA PRO A 24 -28.49 13.00 -1.92
C PRO A 24 -27.19 13.70 -1.48
N PRO A 25 -26.92 13.83 -0.17
CA PRO A 25 -25.76 14.56 0.36
C PRO A 25 -24.42 14.14 -0.26
N GLU A 26 -24.28 12.86 -0.60
CA GLU A 26 -23.07 12.30 -1.25
C GLU A 26 -22.84 12.80 -2.69
N LEU A 27 -23.88 13.30 -3.37
CA LEU A 27 -23.86 13.73 -4.77
C LEU A 27 -24.01 15.25 -4.95
N GLN A 28 -24.08 16.05 -3.88
CA GLN A 28 -24.29 17.50 -3.94
C GLN A 28 -23.22 18.26 -4.75
N HIS A 29 -22.00 17.71 -4.87
CA HIS A 29 -20.89 18.36 -5.59
C HIS A 29 -20.64 17.82 -7.01
N ILE A 30 -21.55 17.00 -7.54
CA ILE A 30 -21.38 16.43 -8.88
C ILE A 30 -21.67 17.49 -9.94
N GLY A 31 -20.65 17.80 -10.75
CA GLY A 31 -20.77 18.71 -11.90
C GLY A 31 -20.37 20.16 -11.64
N LEU A 32 -20.07 20.54 -10.40
CA LEU A 32 -19.64 21.90 -10.02
C LEU A 32 -18.11 22.10 -10.08
N GLY A 33 -17.36 21.15 -10.63
CA GLY A 33 -15.91 21.20 -10.76
C GLY A 33 -15.36 20.27 -11.86
N ALA A 34 -14.05 20.34 -12.10
CA ALA A 34 -13.38 19.51 -13.10
C ALA A 34 -13.64 18.01 -12.85
N ARG A 35 -14.14 17.31 -13.88
CA ARG A 35 -14.52 15.89 -13.78
C ARG A 35 -13.27 15.02 -13.74
N THR A 36 -12.89 14.53 -12.57
CA THR A 36 -11.81 13.55 -12.40
C THR A 36 -12.34 12.14 -12.17
N PHE A 37 -11.68 11.12 -12.72
CA PHE A 37 -12.01 9.72 -12.43
C PHE A 37 -11.69 9.38 -10.95
N LYS A 38 -12.57 8.62 -10.29
CA LYS A 38 -12.31 8.14 -8.93
C LYS A 38 -11.16 7.13 -8.95
N LYS A 39 -10.05 7.45 -8.29
CA LYS A 39 -8.86 6.57 -8.20
C LYS A 39 -9.12 5.24 -7.47
N LYS A 40 -10.20 5.15 -6.68
CA LYS A 40 -10.63 3.96 -5.96
C LYS A 40 -11.98 3.48 -6.47
N SER A 41 -12.12 2.18 -6.69
CA SER A 41 -13.36 1.55 -7.11
C SER A 41 -14.34 1.39 -5.95
N GLY A 42 -15.24 2.35 -5.75
CA GLY A 42 -16.41 2.13 -4.91
C GLY A 42 -16.99 3.32 -4.16
N PRO A 43 -18.22 3.18 -3.61
CA PRO A 43 -18.64 4.01 -2.49
C PRO A 43 -17.65 3.84 -1.33
N GLU A 44 -17.06 4.94 -0.86
CA GLU A 44 -16.11 4.90 0.27
C GLU A 44 -16.80 4.49 1.58
N ASN A 45 -18.12 4.64 1.70
CA ASN A 45 -18.82 4.54 2.99
C ASN A 45 -20.12 3.70 3.00
N LYS A 46 -20.43 2.94 1.94
CA LYS A 46 -21.66 2.13 1.91
C LYS A 46 -21.35 0.65 2.06
N ASP A 47 -21.90 0.04 3.10
CA ASP A 47 -21.74 -1.38 3.41
C ASP A 47 -22.31 -2.22 2.26
N ARG A 48 -21.42 -2.84 1.48
CA ARG A 48 -21.76 -3.68 0.32
C ARG A 48 -22.17 -5.10 0.74
N SER A 49 -22.01 -5.44 2.03
CA SER A 49 -22.28 -6.78 2.57
C SER A 49 -23.73 -7.24 2.44
N MET A 50 -24.66 -6.34 2.12
CA MET A 50 -26.04 -6.75 1.80
C MET A 50 -26.10 -7.70 0.59
N TRP A 51 -25.22 -7.52 -0.41
CA TRP A 51 -25.20 -8.34 -1.62
C TRP A 51 -23.88 -9.10 -1.86
N THR A 52 -22.76 -8.64 -1.31
CA THR A 52 -21.45 -9.27 -1.57
C THR A 52 -21.12 -10.42 -0.61
N ASP A 53 -21.86 -10.58 0.48
CA ASP A 53 -21.52 -11.50 1.56
C ASP A 53 -22.25 -12.84 1.40
N THR A 54 -21.49 -13.94 1.39
CA THR A 54 -22.08 -15.28 1.40
C THR A 54 -22.64 -15.62 2.79
N PRO A 55 -23.54 -16.61 2.93
CA PRO A 55 -24.09 -17.00 4.23
C PRO A 55 -23.01 -17.34 5.28
N ALA A 56 -21.90 -17.95 4.85
CA ALA A 56 -20.75 -18.25 5.71
C ALA A 56 -20.01 -16.99 6.17
N ASP A 57 -19.86 -16.00 5.28
CA ASP A 57 -19.24 -14.72 5.62
C ASP A 57 -20.09 -13.92 6.61
N ARG A 58 -21.42 -13.95 6.46
CA ARG A 58 -22.36 -13.33 7.40
C ARG A 58 -22.23 -13.91 8.81
N GLU A 59 -22.15 -15.24 8.95
CA GLU A 59 -21.98 -15.89 10.24
C GLU A 59 -20.62 -15.52 10.88
N ARG A 60 -19.54 -15.53 10.09
CA ARG A 60 -18.21 -15.12 10.54
C ARG A 60 -18.18 -13.67 11.00
N LYS A 61 -18.83 -12.77 10.26
CA LYS A 61 -18.93 -11.33 10.59
C LYS A 61 -19.79 -11.09 11.83
N ALA A 62 -20.88 -11.83 12.01
CA ALA A 62 -21.70 -11.78 13.22
C ALA A 62 -20.91 -12.21 14.47
N ARG A 63 -20.21 -13.35 14.40
CA ARG A 63 -19.35 -13.84 15.49
C ARG A 63 -18.22 -12.87 15.84
N ARG A 64 -17.69 -12.14 14.85
CA ARG A 64 -16.65 -11.11 15.05
C ARG A 64 -17.22 -9.85 15.72
N LYS A 65 -18.41 -9.41 15.30
CA LYS A 65 -19.10 -8.25 15.90
C LYS A 65 -19.49 -8.51 17.36
N GLU A 66 -19.96 -9.71 17.69
CA GLU A 66 -20.29 -10.10 19.07
C GLU A 66 -19.06 -10.12 20.00
N LYS A 67 -17.87 -10.35 19.46
CA LYS A 67 -16.61 -10.38 20.22
C LYS A 67 -15.91 -9.02 20.33
N GLY A 68 -16.43 -7.96 19.70
CA GLY A 68 -15.81 -6.64 19.74
C GLY A 68 -14.41 -6.58 19.13
N GLU A 69 -14.02 -7.58 18.33
CA GLU A 69 -12.72 -7.65 17.68
C GLU A 69 -12.75 -6.77 16.42
N GLU A 70 -12.31 -5.52 16.55
CA GLU A 70 -11.85 -4.75 15.39
C GLU A 70 -10.76 -5.56 14.69
N GLU A 71 -10.83 -5.63 13.36
CA GLU A 71 -9.97 -6.44 12.51
C GLU A 71 -8.52 -5.92 12.62
N LYS A 72 -7.81 -6.31 13.67
CA LYS A 72 -6.35 -6.25 13.68
C LYS A 72 -5.93 -7.18 12.55
N ASP A 73 -5.36 -6.60 11.51
CA ASP A 73 -4.60 -7.30 10.47
C ASP A 73 -3.49 -8.11 11.16
N SER A 74 -3.85 -9.29 11.66
CA SER A 74 -2.88 -10.26 12.16
C SER A 74 -2.00 -10.61 10.96
N PRO A 75 -0.67 -10.55 11.10
CA PRO A 75 0.20 -10.98 10.02
C PRO A 75 -0.20 -12.41 9.61
N PRO A 76 -0.22 -12.71 8.29
CA PRO A 76 -0.56 -14.04 7.81
C PRO A 76 0.34 -15.05 8.52
N GLN A 77 -0.27 -16.03 9.18
CA GLN A 77 0.49 -17.10 9.82
C GLN A 77 1.10 -17.97 8.72
N VAL A 78 2.37 -17.73 8.43
CA VAL A 78 3.16 -18.62 7.57
C VAL A 78 3.17 -20.03 8.19
N PRO A 79 2.87 -21.08 7.42
CA PRO A 79 2.81 -22.42 7.97
C PRO A 79 4.21 -22.87 8.41
N HIS A 80 4.28 -23.63 9.52
CA HIS A 80 5.55 -24.12 10.09
C HIS A 80 6.43 -24.85 9.04
N LYS A 81 5.81 -25.59 8.13
CA LYS A 81 6.48 -26.29 7.02
C LYS A 81 7.26 -25.34 6.11
N ASP A 82 6.72 -24.16 5.85
CA ASP A 82 7.38 -23.16 5.01
C ASP A 82 8.56 -22.52 5.72
N LEU A 83 8.45 -22.30 7.04
CA LEU A 83 9.58 -21.83 7.85
C LEU A 83 10.74 -22.84 7.82
N GLU A 84 10.45 -24.12 8.05
CA GLU A 84 11.47 -25.18 7.97
C GLU A 84 12.12 -25.26 6.58
N MET A 85 11.31 -25.13 5.52
CA MET A 85 11.81 -25.17 4.15
C MET A 85 12.67 -23.94 3.83
N ALA A 86 12.28 -22.76 4.30
CA ALA A 86 13.09 -21.55 4.18
C ALA A 86 14.45 -21.71 4.85
N GLU A 87 14.50 -22.30 6.05
CA GLU A 87 15.77 -22.60 6.73
C GLU A 87 16.63 -23.62 5.99
N LYS A 88 16.02 -24.67 5.42
CA LYS A 88 16.75 -25.65 4.61
C LYS A 88 17.37 -24.98 3.38
N VAL A 89 16.60 -24.11 2.71
CA VAL A 89 17.06 -23.36 1.53
C VAL A 89 18.14 -22.34 1.89
N SER A 90 18.04 -21.65 3.04
CA SER A 90 19.09 -20.71 3.47
C SER A 90 20.41 -21.43 3.75
N LYS A 91 20.39 -22.52 4.52
CA LYS A 91 21.57 -23.35 4.81
C LYS A 91 22.21 -23.90 3.53
N PHE A 92 21.39 -24.32 2.55
CA PHE A 92 21.90 -24.78 1.26
C PHE A 92 22.53 -23.66 0.44
N ASN A 93 21.89 -22.48 0.40
CA ASN A 93 22.44 -21.33 -0.31
C ASN A 93 23.75 -20.86 0.33
N GLU A 94 23.88 -20.84 1.64
CA GLU A 94 25.12 -20.44 2.32
C GLU A 94 26.31 -21.34 1.98
N THR A 95 26.06 -22.62 1.77
CA THR A 95 27.13 -23.61 1.51
C THR A 95 27.44 -23.79 0.03
N LYS A 96 26.41 -23.81 -0.84
CA LYS A 96 26.58 -24.12 -2.27
C LYS A 96 26.51 -22.91 -3.18
N ARG A 97 25.91 -21.80 -2.74
CA ARG A 97 25.77 -20.60 -3.57
C ARG A 97 26.98 -19.70 -3.34
N ALA A 98 27.67 -19.38 -4.43
CA ALA A 98 28.70 -18.36 -4.39
C ALA A 98 28.09 -16.99 -4.02
N GLU A 99 28.93 -16.14 -3.43
CA GLU A 99 28.55 -14.76 -3.10
C GLU A 99 28.03 -14.01 -4.33
N SER A 100 27.01 -13.17 -4.13
CA SER A 100 26.50 -12.29 -5.18
C SER A 100 27.58 -11.31 -5.63
N LEU A 101 27.60 -10.95 -6.91
CA LEU A 101 28.51 -9.91 -7.43
C LEU A 101 28.38 -8.60 -6.64
N ILE A 102 27.17 -8.25 -6.20
CA ILE A 102 26.93 -7.07 -5.36
C ILE A 102 27.55 -7.26 -3.97
N SER A 103 27.41 -8.43 -3.34
CA SER A 103 28.02 -8.68 -2.02
C SER A 103 29.54 -8.65 -2.10
N LEU A 104 30.13 -9.22 -3.14
CA LEU A 104 31.57 -9.13 -3.40
C LEU A 104 32.04 -7.67 -3.57
N HIS A 105 31.32 -6.88 -4.37
CA HIS A 105 31.67 -5.48 -4.58
C HIS A 105 31.56 -4.66 -3.28
N THR A 106 30.50 -4.85 -2.51
CA THR A 106 30.32 -4.15 -1.22
C THR A 106 31.36 -4.54 -0.19
N LYS A 107 31.77 -5.82 -0.12
CA LYS A 107 32.87 -6.27 0.75
C LYS A 107 34.18 -5.59 0.36
N LYS A 108 34.54 -5.61 -0.92
CA LYS A 108 35.75 -4.95 -1.44
C LYS A 108 35.78 -3.45 -1.14
N MET A 109 34.64 -2.76 -1.28
CA MET A 109 34.55 -1.33 -0.95
C MET A 109 34.73 -1.07 0.56
N LYS A 110 34.18 -1.94 1.41
CA LYS A 110 34.35 -1.85 2.87
C LYS A 110 35.79 -2.14 3.31
N GLU A 111 36.46 -3.12 2.70
CA GLU A 111 37.86 -3.44 2.98
C GLU A 111 38.77 -2.26 2.62
N LYS A 112 38.60 -1.69 1.42
CA LYS A 112 39.32 -0.47 1.01
C LYS A 112 39.09 0.71 1.97
N ALA A 113 37.85 0.91 2.41
CA ALA A 113 37.53 1.97 3.36
C ALA A 113 38.21 1.76 4.73
N LYS A 114 38.32 0.51 5.20
CA LYS A 114 39.04 0.17 6.43
C LYS A 114 40.54 0.37 6.28
N GLU A 115 41.13 -0.09 5.18
CA GLU A 115 42.57 0.12 4.89
C GLU A 115 42.95 1.60 4.81
N VAL A 116 42.03 2.46 4.36
CA VAL A 116 42.22 3.92 4.37
C VAL A 116 42.04 4.50 5.77
N ALA A 117 41.07 4.01 6.55
CA ALA A 117 40.81 4.47 7.91
C ALA A 117 41.90 4.07 8.91
N ASP A 118 42.56 2.92 8.70
CA ASP A 118 43.65 2.44 9.57
C ASP A 118 44.96 3.23 9.35
N LYS A 119 45.07 3.98 8.25
CA LYS A 119 46.23 4.85 8.00
C LYS A 119 46.03 6.20 8.70
N PRO A 120 47.05 6.72 9.40
CA PRO A 120 46.96 8.04 10.02
C PRO A 120 46.68 9.11 8.95
N VAL A 121 45.73 10.00 9.23
CA VAL A 121 45.29 11.04 8.30
C VAL A 121 46.38 12.11 8.17
N GLU A 122 47.26 11.94 7.20
CA GLU A 122 48.20 12.98 6.79
C GLU A 122 47.49 14.05 5.94
N ARG A 123 48.06 15.28 5.90
CA ARG A 123 47.52 16.36 5.07
C ARG A 123 47.68 16.00 3.59
N ARG A 124 46.59 15.57 2.97
CA ARG A 124 46.48 15.27 1.55
C ARG A 124 46.22 16.56 0.74
N PRO A 125 46.79 16.70 -0.47
CA PRO A 125 46.38 17.76 -1.40
C PRO A 125 44.92 17.60 -1.84
N PHE A 126 44.27 18.71 -2.22
CA PHE A 126 42.89 18.72 -2.72
C PHE A 126 42.77 17.84 -3.97
N ASP A 127 41.79 16.94 -3.96
CA ASP A 127 41.48 16.08 -5.09
C ASP A 127 40.09 16.43 -5.62
N ARG A 128 40.02 16.83 -6.88
CA ARG A 128 38.76 17.24 -7.52
C ARG A 128 37.70 16.13 -7.45
N ASP A 129 38.08 14.87 -7.60
CA ASP A 129 37.08 13.79 -7.70
C ASP A 129 36.53 13.38 -6.33
N GLU A 130 37.33 13.48 -5.28
CA GLU A 130 36.92 13.18 -3.90
C GLU A 130 36.29 14.37 -3.20
N ASP A 131 36.87 15.55 -3.36
CA ASP A 131 36.50 16.75 -2.62
C ASP A 131 35.44 17.58 -3.34
N LEU A 132 35.48 17.66 -4.68
CA LEU A 132 34.55 18.52 -5.42
C LEU A 132 33.20 17.84 -5.70
N GLN A 133 33.09 16.52 -5.54
CA GLN A 133 31.87 15.70 -5.64
C GLN A 133 30.85 16.14 -6.71
N VAL A 134 31.31 16.71 -7.82
CA VAL A 134 30.43 17.29 -8.84
C VAL A 134 29.82 16.14 -9.62
N ASN A 135 28.49 16.17 -9.79
CA ASN A 135 27.75 15.17 -10.56
C ASN A 135 27.59 13.79 -9.90
N ARG A 136 27.67 13.69 -8.56
CA ARG A 136 27.27 12.47 -7.85
C ARG A 136 25.76 12.26 -7.99
N PHE A 137 25.38 11.06 -8.45
CA PHE A 137 24.00 10.61 -8.29
C PHE A 137 23.65 10.62 -6.80
N ASP A 138 22.48 11.16 -6.47
CA ASP A 138 21.92 11.10 -5.12
C ASP A 138 22.00 9.65 -4.61
N GLU A 139 22.70 9.45 -3.49
CA GLU A 139 22.87 8.12 -2.90
C GLU A 139 21.51 7.48 -2.62
N ALA A 140 20.51 8.27 -2.24
CA ALA A 140 19.16 7.77 -2.02
C ALA A 140 18.55 7.22 -3.31
N GLN A 141 18.76 7.86 -4.46
CA GLN A 141 18.30 7.36 -5.76
C GLN A 141 19.02 6.07 -6.15
N LYS A 142 20.34 5.99 -5.93
CA LYS A 142 21.12 4.76 -6.18
C LYS A 142 20.64 3.60 -5.32
N GLN A 143 20.42 3.82 -4.02
CA GLN A 143 19.90 2.79 -3.11
C GLN A 143 18.48 2.37 -3.49
N ARG A 144 17.62 3.31 -3.91
CA ARG A 144 16.27 3.00 -4.41
C ARG A 144 16.31 2.12 -5.65
N LEU A 145 17.18 2.43 -6.61
CA LEU A 145 17.33 1.62 -7.83
C LEU A 145 17.82 0.20 -7.50
N LEU A 146 18.76 0.08 -6.57
CA LEU A 146 19.32 -1.20 -6.13
C LEU A 146 18.28 -2.04 -5.36
N LYS A 147 17.43 -1.41 -4.54
CA LYS A 147 16.29 -2.10 -3.89
C LYS A 147 15.25 -2.58 -4.91
N LYS A 148 14.87 -1.72 -5.86
CA LYS A 148 13.93 -2.08 -6.94
C LYS A 148 14.43 -3.27 -7.78
N SER A 149 15.73 -3.35 -8.04
CA SER A 149 16.30 -4.48 -8.79
C SER A 149 16.33 -5.77 -7.98
N GLN A 150 16.53 -5.70 -6.66
CA GLN A 150 16.42 -6.87 -5.77
C GLN A 150 15.00 -7.45 -5.78
N GLU A 151 13.99 -6.58 -5.72
CA GLU A 151 12.58 -6.96 -5.74
C GLU A 151 12.17 -7.67 -7.04
N LEU A 152 12.90 -7.51 -8.15
CA LEU A 152 12.59 -8.21 -9.41
C LEU A 152 12.59 -9.74 -9.24
N ASN A 153 13.46 -10.28 -8.37
CA ASN A 153 13.52 -11.71 -8.09
C ASN A 153 12.28 -12.22 -7.34
N THR A 154 11.55 -11.36 -6.64
CA THR A 154 10.37 -11.72 -5.87
C THR A 154 9.06 -11.28 -6.53
N ARG A 155 9.09 -10.65 -7.71
CA ARG A 155 7.86 -10.21 -8.41
C ARG A 155 6.89 -11.35 -8.75
N PHE A 156 7.43 -12.54 -8.96
CA PHE A 156 6.66 -13.76 -9.19
C PHE A 156 6.74 -14.69 -7.97
N SER A 157 7.05 -14.15 -6.80
CA SER A 157 7.10 -14.96 -5.59
C SER A 157 5.70 -15.41 -5.18
N HIS A 158 5.74 -16.34 -4.25
CA HIS A 158 4.66 -17.05 -3.62
C HIS A 158 3.52 -16.17 -3.09
N SER A 159 2.34 -16.78 -2.89
CA SER A 159 1.15 -16.08 -2.39
C SER A 159 1.27 -15.76 -0.89
N LYS A 160 0.31 -14.99 -0.35
CA LYS A 160 0.27 -14.61 1.07
C LYS A 160 0.11 -15.83 2.00
N ASP A 161 -0.44 -16.93 1.49
CA ASP A 161 -0.84 -18.09 2.28
C ASP A 161 0.16 -19.25 2.23
N ARG A 162 1.03 -19.30 1.20
CA ARG A 162 2.04 -20.35 1.01
C ARG A 162 3.28 -19.76 0.39
N MET A 163 4.46 -20.01 0.99
CA MET A 163 5.76 -19.53 0.51
C MET A 163 6.43 -20.45 -0.50
N PHE A 164 6.10 -21.73 -0.43
CA PHE A 164 6.61 -22.78 -1.29
C PHE A 164 5.42 -23.59 -1.84
N LEU A 165 5.58 -24.18 -3.03
CA LEU A 165 4.50 -24.90 -3.71
C LEU A 165 4.21 -26.25 -3.04
#